data_AF-A0A9E2P2X7-F1
#
_entry.id   AF-A0A9E2P2X7-F1
#
_cell.length_a   1.000
_cell.length_b   1.000
_cell.length_c   1.000
_cell.angle_alpha   90.00
_cell.angle_beta   90.00
_cell.angle_gamma   90.00
#
_symmetry.space_group_name_H-M   'P 1'
#
loop_
_entity.id
_entity.type
_entity.pdbx_description
1 polymer ?
#
loop_
_entity_poly.entity_id
_entity_poly.type
_entity_poly.pdbx_seq_one_letter_code
_entity_poly.pdbx_strand_id
1 'polypeptide(L)'
;MNTLKSRLRDFKLSGIYNSLEDRLSYANEKSLSHIELLELLFEDETNNRVNNSYKKRYQKAKLPSHKALEDFDFTFQPSIDKKIINDCA
;
A
#
# COMPACT_ATOMS: atom_id res chain seq x y z
N MET A 1 4.18 16.06 20.99
CA MET A 1 3.56 15.22 19.93
C MET A 1 2.69 16.00 18.94
N ASN A 2 1.97 17.06 19.35
CA ASN A 2 1.07 17.80 18.45
C ASN A 2 1.77 18.57 17.31
N THR A 3 2.97 19.10 17.54
CA THR A 3 3.74 19.83 16.50
C THR A 3 4.22 18.93 15.38
N LEU A 4 4.68 17.71 15.70
CA LEU A 4 5.09 16.73 14.70
C LEU A 4 3.89 16.25 13.86
N LYS A 5 2.79 15.86 14.53
CA LYS A 5 1.55 15.46 13.85
C LYS A 5 1.00 16.58 12.96
N SER A 6 1.07 17.84 13.39
CA SER A 6 0.71 19.00 12.55
C SER A 6 1.60 19.10 11.31
N ARG A 7 2.93 19.05 11.47
CA ARG A 7 3.87 19.12 10.33
C ARG A 7 3.70 17.97 9.35
N LEU A 8 3.45 16.75 9.84
CA LEU A 8 3.18 15.59 9.00
C LEU A 8 1.91 15.80 8.15
N ARG A 9 0.88 16.41 8.74
CA ARG A 9 -0.34 16.80 8.02
C ARG A 9 -0.05 17.87 6.96
N ASP A 10 0.73 18.90 7.30
CA ASP A 10 1.10 19.98 6.37
C ASP A 10 1.90 19.46 5.17
N PHE A 11 2.82 18.53 5.41
CA PHE A 11 3.61 17.86 4.37
C PHE A 11 2.86 16.74 3.64
N LYS A 12 1.59 16.49 3.99
CA LYS A 12 0.74 15.44 3.41
C LYS A 12 1.33 14.03 3.56
N LEU A 13 2.05 13.79 4.66
CA LEU A 13 2.66 12.51 5.02
C LEU A 13 1.65 11.66 5.81
N SER A 14 0.54 11.33 5.15
CA SER A 14 -0.60 10.67 5.79
C SER A 14 -0.35 9.23 6.23
N GLY A 15 0.53 8.49 5.56
CA GLY A 15 0.93 7.14 5.94
C GLY A 15 1.68 7.17 7.27
N ILE A 16 2.73 7.99 7.34
CA ILE A 16 3.50 8.21 8.58
C ILE A 16 2.61 8.75 9.68
N TYR A 17 1.75 9.73 9.39
CA TYR A 17 0.84 10.31 10.40
C TYR A 17 -0.01 9.23 11.09
N ASN A 18 -0.50 8.26 10.32
CA ASN A 18 -1.36 7.20 10.82
C ASN A 18 -0.56 6.08 11.52
N SER A 19 0.61 5.70 11.00
CA SER A 19 1.39 4.57 11.54
C SER A 19 2.41 4.97 12.62
N LEU A 20 2.61 6.27 12.88
CA LEU A 20 3.67 6.77 13.76
C LEU A 20 3.67 6.12 15.16
N GLU A 21 2.52 6.02 15.81
CA GLU A 21 2.43 5.49 17.19
C GLU A 21 2.70 3.98 17.25
N ASP A 22 2.19 3.25 16.24
CA ASP A 22 2.40 1.81 16.12
C ASP A 22 3.87 1.50 15.82
N ARG A 23 4.49 2.25 14.89
CA ARG A 23 5.91 2.06 14.54
C ARG A 23 6.86 2.46 15.67
N LEU A 24 6.51 3.48 16.47
CA LEU A 24 7.29 3.83 17.66
C LEU A 24 7.23 2.73 18.71
N SER A 25 6.03 2.18 18.98
CA SER A 25 5.88 1.05 19.91
C SER A 25 6.66 -0.18 19.43
N TYR A 26 6.53 -0.50 18.15
CA TYR A 26 7.25 -1.61 17.51
C TYR A 26 8.78 -1.44 17.56
N ALA A 27 9.30 -0.23 17.33
CA ALA A 27 10.73 0.04 17.41
C ALA A 27 11.27 -0.12 18.83
N ASN A 28 10.49 0.29 19.85
CA ASN A 28 10.85 0.07 21.25
C ASN A 28 10.86 -1.43 21.60
N GLU A 29 9.84 -2.18 21.17
CA GLU A 29 9.75 -3.63 21.44
C GLU A 29 10.86 -4.42 20.75
N LYS A 30 11.20 -4.09 19.51
CA LYS A 30 12.22 -4.79 18.72
C LYS A 30 13.61 -4.20 18.82
N SER A 31 13.80 -3.14 19.63
CA SER A 31 15.07 -2.42 19.77
C SER A 31 15.66 -2.01 18.42
N LEU A 32 14.81 -1.51 17.51
CA LEU A 32 15.24 -1.06 16.19
C LEU A 32 16.16 0.15 16.31
N SER A 33 17.13 0.22 15.40
CA SER A 33 17.92 1.44 15.23
C SER A 33 17.04 2.58 14.70
N HIS A 34 17.49 3.82 14.94
CA HIS A 34 16.79 5.01 14.46
C HIS A 34 16.68 5.05 12.93
N ILE A 35 17.65 4.46 12.23
CA ILE A 35 17.66 4.37 10.76
C ILE A 35 16.57 3.41 10.29
N GLU A 36 16.48 2.21 10.89
CA GLU A 36 15.43 1.23 10.55
C GLU A 36 14.02 1.75 10.83
N LEU A 37 13.83 2.50 11.93
CA LEU A 37 12.56 3.16 12.20
C LEU A 37 12.21 4.17 11.10
N LEU A 38 13.16 4.98 10.66
CA LEU A 38 12.93 5.96 9.59
C LEU A 38 12.61 5.26 8.27
N GLU A 39 13.33 4.23 7.90
CA GLU A 39 13.06 3.43 6.70
C GLU A 39 11.64 2.86 6.72
N LEU A 40 11.21 2.27 7.84
CA LEU A 40 9.88 1.70 8.01
C LEU A 40 8.78 2.75 7.88
N LEU A 41 8.99 3.94 8.45
CA LEU A 41 8.06 5.06 8.33
C LEU A 41 7.95 5.55 6.88
N PHE A 42 9.07 5.67 6.16
CA PHE A 42 9.06 6.09 4.75
C PHE A 42 8.47 5.01 3.83
N GLU A 43 8.65 3.74 4.16
CA GLU A 43 8.01 2.63 3.45
C GLU A 43 6.48 2.69 3.60
N ASP A 44 5.97 2.91 4.81
CA ASP A 44 4.53 3.09 5.06
C ASP A 44 3.95 4.25 4.24
N GLU A 45 4.64 5.39 4.18
CA GLU A 45 4.22 6.52 3.36
C GLU A 45 4.19 6.19 1.87
N THR A 46 5.23 5.51 1.39
CA THR A 46 5.35 5.11 -0.01
C THR A 46 4.21 4.17 -0.40
N ASN A 47 3.97 3.14 0.41
CA ASN A 47 2.88 2.19 0.22
C ASN A 47 1.51 2.89 0.24
N ASN A 48 1.30 3.82 1.17
CA ASN A 48 0.06 4.60 1.22
C ASN A 48 -0.12 5.46 -0.04
N ARG A 49 0.93 6.08 -0.59
CA ARG A 49 0.86 6.85 -1.84
C ARG A 49 0.55 5.97 -3.05
N VAL A 50 1.20 4.81 -3.15
CA VAL A 50 0.97 3.83 -4.23
C VAL A 50 -0.49 3.36 -4.18
N ASN A 51 -0.97 2.96 -3.00
CA ASN A 51 -2.35 2.52 -2.79
C ASN A 51 -3.38 3.61 -3.14
N ASN A 52 -3.14 4.85 -2.72
CA ASN A 52 -4.04 5.97 -3.04
C ASN A 52 -4.02 6.30 -4.54
N SER A 53 -2.86 6.23 -5.20
CA SER A 53 -2.73 6.39 -6.64
C SER A 53 -3.51 5.31 -7.40
N TYR A 54 -3.35 4.04 -6.98
CA TYR A 54 -4.10 2.91 -7.52
C TYR A 54 -5.61 3.13 -7.37
N LYS A 55 -6.10 3.40 -6.15
CA LYS A 55 -7.52 3.66 -5.88
C LYS A 55 -8.09 4.79 -6.76
N LYS A 56 -7.34 5.89 -6.92
CA LYS A 56 -7.75 7.01 -7.78
C LYS A 56 -7.83 6.60 -9.25
N ARG A 57 -6.84 5.88 -9.78
CA ARG A 57 -6.85 5.40 -11.17
C ARG A 57 -8.01 4.42 -11.39
N TYR A 58 -8.22 3.51 -10.45
CA TYR A 58 -9.32 2.55 -10.48
C TYR A 58 -10.69 3.24 -10.50
N GLN A 59 -10.94 4.18 -9.60
CA GLN A 59 -12.19 4.96 -9.58
C GLN A 59 -12.39 5.76 -10.88
N LYS A 60 -11.33 6.33 -11.44
CA LYS A 60 -11.39 7.05 -12.71
C LYS A 60 -11.69 6.16 -13.91
N ALA A 61 -11.33 4.88 -13.86
CA ALA A 61 -11.58 3.94 -14.95
C ALA A 61 -13.08 3.64 -15.14
N LYS A 62 -13.93 3.92 -14.14
CA LYS A 62 -15.39 3.72 -14.18
C LYS A 62 -15.79 2.32 -14.69
N LEU A 63 -15.00 1.31 -14.30
CA LEU A 63 -15.28 -0.07 -14.67
C LEU A 63 -16.60 -0.53 -14.00
N PRO A 64 -17.46 -1.26 -14.72
CA PRO A 64 -18.79 -1.64 -14.23
C PRO A 64 -18.73 -2.66 -13.07
N SER A 65 -17.64 -3.41 -12.95
CA SER A 65 -17.42 -4.36 -11.86
C SER A 65 -15.94 -4.46 -11.52
N HIS A 66 -15.64 -4.77 -10.25
CA HIS A 66 -14.31 -5.27 -9.88
C HIS A 66 -14.20 -6.70 -10.40
N LYS A 67 -13.20 -6.97 -11.25
CA LYS A 67 -12.85 -8.33 -11.65
C LYS A 67 -11.41 -8.57 -11.23
N ALA A 68 -11.21 -9.52 -10.33
CA ALA A 68 -9.90 -10.04 -10.05
C ALA A 68 -9.53 -11.06 -11.13
N LEU A 69 -8.23 -11.40 -11.22
CA LEU A 69 -7.78 -12.48 -12.08
C LEU A 69 -8.44 -13.82 -11.70
N GLU A 70 -8.75 -13.99 -10.42
CA GLU A 70 -9.46 -15.14 -9.86
C GLU A 70 -10.87 -15.32 -10.47
N ASP A 71 -11.51 -14.21 -10.86
CA ASP A 71 -12.84 -14.20 -11.47
C ASP A 71 -12.79 -14.43 -12.99
N PHE A 72 -11.60 -14.62 -13.58
CA PHE A 72 -11.47 -14.82 -15.01
C PHE A 72 -11.87 -16.25 -15.41
N ASP A 73 -12.83 -16.36 -16.32
CA ASP A 73 -13.25 -17.63 -16.88
C ASP A 73 -12.27 -18.09 -17.99
N PHE A 74 -11.31 -18.92 -17.60
CA PHE A 74 -10.36 -19.53 -18.54
C PHE A 74 -11.00 -20.55 -19.48
N THR A 75 -12.22 -21.03 -19.19
CA THR A 75 -12.93 -21.93 -20.12
C THR A 75 -13.48 -21.17 -21.33
N PHE A 76 -13.74 -19.87 -21.17
CA PHE A 76 -14.15 -18.98 -22.26
C PHE A 76 -13.01 -18.68 -23.25
N GLN A 77 -11.75 -18.68 -22.78
CA GLN A 77 -10.57 -18.45 -23.62
C GLN A 77 -9.51 -19.55 -23.43
N PRO A 78 -9.67 -20.71 -24.09
CA PRO A 78 -8.77 -21.86 -23.94
C PRO A 78 -7.37 -21.64 -24.55
N SER A 79 -7.15 -20.57 -25.32
CA SER A 79 -5.82 -20.23 -25.85
C SER A 79 -4.87 -19.65 -24.80
N ILE A 80 -5.39 -19.29 -23.62
CA ILE A 80 -4.61 -18.72 -22.53
C ILE A 80 -4.30 -19.82 -21.51
N ASP A 81 -3.01 -20.12 -21.31
CA ASP A 81 -2.58 -21.08 -20.28
C ASP A 81 -2.65 -20.43 -18.88
N LYS A 82 -3.56 -20.97 -18.06
CA LYS A 82 -3.76 -20.54 -16.67
C LYS A 82 -2.50 -20.67 -15.83
N LYS A 83 -1.62 -21.65 -16.10
CA LYS A 83 -0.38 -21.83 -15.34
C LYS A 83 0.59 -20.67 -15.54
N ILE A 84 0.78 -20.26 -16.80
CA ILE A 84 1.69 -19.16 -17.15
C ILE A 84 1.23 -17.86 -16.49
N ILE A 85 -0.08 -17.59 -16.49
CA ILE A 85 -0.62 -16.38 -15.88
C ILE A 85 -0.47 -16.40 -14.35
N ASN A 86 -0.72 -17.53 -13.69
CA ASN A 86 -0.57 -17.65 -12.25
C ASN A 86 0.89 -17.57 -11.79
N ASP A 87 1.85 -18.04 -12.59
CA ASP A 87 3.28 -17.94 -12.27
C ASP A 87 3.83 -16.50 -12.39
N CYS A 88 3.09 -15.61 -13.05
CA CYS A 88 3.46 -14.20 -13.27
C CYS A 88 2.79 -13.21 -12.30
N ALA A 89 1.85 -13.68 -11.48
CA ALA A 89 1.12 -12.88 -10.49
C ALA A 89 1.86 -12.87 -9.15
#